data_AF-A0AAD0EX20-F1
#
_entry.id   AF-A0AAD0EX20-F1
#
_cell.length_a   1.000
_cell.length_b   1.000
_cell.length_c   1.000
_cell.angle_alpha   90.00
_cell.angle_beta   90.00
_cell.angle_gamma   90.00
#
_symmetry.space_group_name_H-M   'P 1'
#
loop_
_entity.id
_entity.type
_entity.pdbx_description
1 polymer ?
#
loop_
_entity_poly.entity_id
_entity_poly.type
_entity_poly.pdbx_seq_one_letter_code
_entity_poly.pdbx_strand_id
1 'polypeptide(L)'
;MSIMAGYSEHSFYTTAEFLNKFYTTYVFGDQEAFKLSSSILGTDNFLNKLKGEYESNYECETHDCFAVFALRTTAQDGSGISQVTNIQPLNDGWYRVEYFDMGFKGITDIKLVNSDGTLKIADYKRIQDADLNY
;
A
#
# COMPACT_ATOMS: atom_id res chain seq x y z
N MET A 1 2.22 -4.31 -46.55
CA MET A 1 3.24 -4.21 -45.49
C MET A 1 3.08 -2.85 -44.84
N SER A 2 2.57 -2.82 -43.61
CA SER A 2 2.89 -1.88 -42.51
C SER A 2 1.78 -1.98 -41.48
N ILE A 3 2.16 -2.57 -40.35
CA ILE A 3 1.38 -2.73 -39.13
C ILE A 3 1.78 -1.53 -38.29
N MET A 4 0.85 -0.63 -37.96
CA MET A 4 1.11 0.42 -36.96
C MET A 4 0.46 -0.03 -35.66
N ALA A 5 1.32 -0.12 -34.64
CA ALA A 5 1.11 -0.77 -33.36
C ALA A 5 -0.09 -0.25 -32.58
N GLY A 6 -0.80 -1.18 -31.93
CA GLY A 6 -1.76 -0.88 -30.88
C GLY A 6 -1.02 -0.26 -29.69
N TYR A 7 -1.34 0.99 -29.37
CA TYR A 7 -1.04 1.57 -28.08
C TYR A 7 -2.08 1.04 -27.11
N SER A 8 -1.68 0.18 -26.16
CA SER A 8 -2.52 -0.16 -25.03
C SER A 8 -2.66 1.07 -24.14
N GLU A 9 -3.90 1.41 -23.79
CA GLU A 9 -4.23 2.46 -22.82
C GLU A 9 -3.77 2.01 -21.42
N HIS A 10 -2.47 2.13 -21.13
CA HIS A 10 -2.00 2.05 -19.75
C HIS A 10 -2.33 3.39 -19.08
N SER A 11 -3.34 3.41 -18.20
CA SER A 11 -3.58 4.58 -17.35
C SER A 11 -2.37 4.78 -16.44
N PHE A 12 -1.51 5.72 -16.77
CA PHE A 12 -0.41 6.14 -15.90
C PHE A 12 -1.00 6.93 -14.74
N TYR A 13 -1.32 6.26 -13.63
CA TYR A 13 -1.59 6.96 -12.39
C TYR A 13 -0.34 7.75 -12.00
N THR A 14 -0.51 9.00 -11.59
CA THR A 14 0.51 9.67 -10.79
C THR A 14 0.74 8.86 -9.52
N THR A 15 1.92 9.00 -8.91
CA THR A 15 2.21 8.30 -7.65
C THR A 15 1.19 8.61 -6.55
N ALA A 16 0.73 9.86 -6.47
CA ALA A 16 -0.29 10.25 -5.50
C ALA A 16 -1.62 9.54 -5.75
N GLU A 17 -2.07 9.46 -7.00
CA GLU A 17 -3.30 8.74 -7.36
C GLU A 17 -3.16 7.24 -7.10
N PHE A 18 -2.02 6.64 -7.43
CA PHE A 18 -1.75 5.23 -7.17
C PHE A 18 -1.83 4.92 -5.66
N LEU A 19 -1.13 5.69 -4.83
CA LEU A 19 -1.13 5.48 -3.38
C LEU A 19 -2.50 5.77 -2.75
N ASN A 20 -3.19 6.82 -3.19
CA ASN A 20 -4.54 7.11 -2.70
C ASN A 20 -5.52 5.97 -3.05
N LYS A 21 -5.50 5.49 -4.30
CA LYS A 21 -6.33 4.36 -4.73
C LYS A 21 -5.96 3.08 -3.98
N PHE A 22 -4.67 2.84 -3.78
CA PHE A 22 -4.18 1.69 -3.02
C PHE A 22 -4.75 1.68 -1.60
N TYR A 23 -4.64 2.81 -0.88
CA TYR A 23 -5.17 2.93 0.47
C TYR A 23 -6.69 2.80 0.53
N THR A 24 -7.40 3.54 -0.31
CA THR A 24 -8.87 3.57 -0.30
C THR A 24 -9.50 2.23 -0.69
N THR A 25 -8.90 1.51 -1.64
CA THR A 25 -9.45 0.24 -2.15
C THR A 25 -9.04 -0.94 -1.28
N TYR A 26 -7.79 -1.00 -0.84
CA TYR A 26 -7.21 -2.22 -0.27
C TYR A 26 -6.88 -2.10 1.21
N VAL A 27 -6.34 -0.96 1.66
CA VAL A 27 -5.93 -0.79 3.07
C VAL A 27 -7.13 -0.52 3.96
N PHE A 28 -8.01 0.38 3.54
CA PHE A 28 -9.24 0.73 4.28
C PHE A 28 -10.47 -0.05 3.78
N GLY A 29 -10.37 -0.62 2.58
CA GLY A 29 -11.46 -1.31 1.92
C GLY A 29 -11.41 -2.82 2.10
N ASP A 30 -11.39 -3.54 0.99
CA ASP A 30 -11.59 -4.99 0.94
C ASP A 30 -10.26 -5.75 0.84
N GLN A 31 -9.98 -6.56 1.87
CA GLN A 31 -8.79 -7.40 1.91
C GLN A 31 -8.81 -8.52 0.86
N GLU A 32 -9.98 -9.01 0.46
CA GLU A 32 -10.08 -10.02 -0.61
C GLU A 32 -9.73 -9.41 -1.97
N ALA A 33 -10.17 -8.17 -2.22
CA ALA A 33 -9.76 -7.43 -3.41
C ALA A 33 -8.24 -7.24 -3.48
N PHE A 34 -7.57 -7.05 -2.33
CA PHE A 34 -6.11 -6.97 -2.28
C PHE A 34 -5.47 -8.30 -2.69
N LYS A 35 -5.93 -9.43 -2.16
CA LYS A 35 -5.39 -10.76 -2.50
C LYS A 35 -5.39 -10.98 -4.01
N LEU A 36 -6.52 -10.69 -4.67
CA LEU A 36 -6.68 -10.82 -6.12
C LEU A 36 -5.77 -9.89 -6.94
N SER A 37 -5.37 -8.76 -6.38
CA SER A 37 -4.59 -7.72 -7.07
C SER A 37 -3.10 -7.70 -6.66
N SER A 38 -2.72 -8.50 -5.65
CA SER A 38 -1.47 -8.38 -4.89
C SER A 38 -0.21 -8.48 -5.76
N SER A 39 -0.16 -9.42 -6.71
CA SER A 39 0.98 -9.64 -7.61
C SER A 39 1.24 -8.48 -8.60
N ILE A 40 0.20 -7.70 -8.91
CA ILE A 40 0.28 -6.53 -9.77
C ILE A 40 0.68 -5.29 -8.94
N LEU A 41 0.16 -5.18 -7.71
CA LEU A 41 0.38 -4.03 -6.84
C LEU A 41 1.73 -4.06 -6.11
N GLY A 42 2.24 -5.25 -5.80
CA GLY A 42 3.39 -5.47 -4.94
C GLY A 42 4.54 -6.18 -5.64
N THR A 43 5.75 -5.92 -5.17
CA THR A 43 6.91 -6.78 -5.42
C THR A 43 6.88 -7.99 -4.47
N ASP A 44 7.62 -9.05 -4.80
CA ASP A 44 7.74 -10.23 -3.94
C ASP A 44 8.25 -9.87 -2.53
N ASN A 45 9.19 -8.91 -2.43
CA ASN A 45 9.70 -8.44 -1.14
C ASN A 45 8.58 -7.87 -0.25
N PHE A 46 7.77 -6.98 -0.81
CA PHE A 46 6.63 -6.39 -0.11
C PHE A 46 5.61 -7.44 0.31
N LEU A 47 5.26 -8.35 -0.61
CA LEU A 47 4.27 -9.39 -0.37
C LEU A 47 4.74 -10.39 0.69
N ASN A 48 6.00 -10.81 0.64
CA ASN A 48 6.59 -11.69 1.66
C ASN A 48 6.66 -11.02 3.03
N LYS A 49 6.93 -9.71 3.08
CA LYS A 49 6.89 -8.95 4.33
C LYS A 49 5.47 -8.94 4.92
N LEU A 50 4.44 -8.69 4.11
CA LEU A 50 3.05 -8.77 4.59
C LEU A 50 2.64 -10.19 5.01
N LYS A 51 3.12 -11.23 4.33
CA LYS A 51 2.88 -12.64 4.72
C LYS A 51 3.51 -12.94 6.08
N GLY A 52 4.80 -12.60 6.26
CA GLY A 52 5.50 -12.83 7.52
C GLY A 52 4.87 -12.11 8.71
N GLU A 53 4.37 -10.89 8.51
CA GLU A 53 3.64 -10.13 9.54
C GLU A 53 2.30 -10.78 9.91
N TYR A 54 1.62 -11.38 8.93
CA TYR A 54 0.39 -12.13 9.19
C TYR A 54 0.70 -13.39 10.00
N GLU A 55 1.62 -14.21 9.50
CA GLU A 55 2.01 -15.50 10.09
C GLU A 55 2.60 -15.37 11.50
N SER A 56 3.21 -14.23 11.82
CA SER A 56 3.73 -13.95 13.17
C SER A 56 2.62 -13.76 14.22
N ASN A 57 1.39 -13.49 13.80
CA ASN A 57 0.27 -13.17 14.69
C ASN A 57 -0.92 -14.12 14.53
N TYR A 58 -1.03 -14.82 13.41
CA TYR A 58 -2.19 -15.61 13.03
C TYR A 58 -1.80 -16.85 12.23
N GLU A 59 -2.62 -17.89 12.31
CA GLU A 59 -2.52 -19.04 11.42
C GLU A 59 -3.21 -18.70 10.09
N CYS A 60 -2.50 -18.89 8.98
CA CYS A 60 -3.06 -18.66 7.66
C CYS A 60 -3.72 -19.94 7.14
N GLU A 61 -5.05 -19.97 7.10
CA GLU A 61 -5.83 -21.11 6.58
C GLU A 61 -5.82 -21.21 5.05
N THR A 62 -5.27 -20.20 4.36
CA THR A 62 -5.16 -20.13 2.90
C THR A 62 -3.69 -19.90 2.49
N HIS A 63 -3.37 -19.81 1.21
CA HIS A 63 -1.97 -19.63 0.75
C HIS A 63 -1.53 -18.15 0.73
N ASP A 64 -2.49 -17.22 0.79
CA ASP A 64 -2.28 -15.80 0.49
C ASP A 64 -2.92 -14.88 1.55
N CYS A 65 -2.56 -15.11 2.83
CA CYS A 65 -2.86 -14.14 3.88
C CYS A 65 -1.81 -13.03 3.89
N PHE A 66 -2.27 -11.79 3.76
CA PHE A 66 -1.42 -10.61 3.83
C PHE A 66 -1.90 -9.75 4.99
N ALA A 67 -0.98 -9.35 5.88
CA ALA A 67 -1.28 -8.42 6.96
C ALA A 67 -1.43 -6.98 6.43
N VAL A 68 -2.42 -6.72 5.59
CA VAL A 68 -2.68 -5.36 5.05
C VAL A 68 -2.95 -4.37 6.19
N PHE A 69 -3.49 -4.84 7.32
CA PHE A 69 -3.61 -4.06 8.55
C PHE A 69 -2.27 -3.53 9.08
N ALA A 70 -1.12 -4.08 8.65
CA ALA A 70 0.19 -3.55 9.02
C ALA A 70 0.47 -2.14 8.44
N LEU A 71 -0.33 -1.70 7.48
CA LEU A 71 -0.32 -0.37 6.86
C LEU A 71 -1.35 0.58 7.48
N ARG A 72 -2.06 0.14 8.51
CA ARG A 72 -3.06 0.89 9.28
C ARG A 72 -2.51 1.35 10.63
N THR A 73 -3.31 2.08 11.40
CA THR A 73 -2.98 2.35 12.79
C THR A 73 -3.13 1.06 13.63
N THR A 74 -2.64 1.06 14.87
CA THR A 74 -2.87 -0.05 15.81
C THR A 74 -4.23 0.03 16.50
N ALA A 75 -5.02 1.08 16.26
CA ALA A 75 -6.35 1.22 16.82
C ALA A 75 -7.28 0.16 16.23
N GLN A 76 -7.98 -0.58 17.10
CA GLN A 76 -8.89 -1.65 16.67
C GLN A 76 -10.27 -1.13 16.28
N ASP A 77 -10.75 -0.07 16.94
CA ASP A 77 -12.08 0.49 16.71
C ASP A 77 -12.03 2.02 16.78
N GLY A 78 -12.91 2.67 16.03
CA GLY A 78 -13.04 4.12 15.92
C GLY A 78 -14.30 4.51 15.13
N SER A 79 -14.86 5.67 15.45
CA SER A 79 -16.07 6.17 14.79
C SER A 79 -15.79 7.21 13.70
N GLY A 80 -14.52 7.47 13.39
CA GLY A 80 -14.11 8.46 12.39
C GLY A 80 -13.97 7.88 10.99
N ILE A 81 -13.61 8.75 10.05
CA ILE A 81 -13.37 8.36 8.65
C ILE A 81 -11.97 7.77 8.46
N SER A 82 -11.85 6.85 7.50
CA SER A 82 -10.55 6.40 6.97
C SER A 82 -10.28 7.04 5.63
N GLN A 83 -9.20 7.81 5.52
CA GLN A 83 -8.81 8.49 4.28
C GLN A 83 -7.34 8.90 4.30
N VAL A 84 -6.71 8.93 3.13
CA VAL A 84 -5.40 9.57 2.97
C VAL A 84 -5.57 11.09 3.03
N THR A 85 -4.74 11.76 3.81
CA THR A 85 -4.76 13.22 3.98
C THR A 85 -3.58 13.91 3.30
N ASN A 86 -2.43 13.25 3.21
CA ASN A 86 -1.25 13.81 2.57
C ASN A 86 -0.38 12.69 1.97
N ILE A 87 0.28 12.99 0.85
CA ILE A 87 1.29 12.14 0.23
C ILE A 87 2.48 13.03 -0.10
N GLN A 88 3.60 12.81 0.56
CA GLN A 88 4.82 13.59 0.38
C GLN A 88 5.94 12.70 -0.18
N PRO A 89 6.59 13.06 -1.30
CA PRO A 89 7.78 12.36 -1.75
C PRO A 89 8.93 12.54 -0.74
N LEU A 90 9.66 11.46 -0.49
CA LEU A 90 10.93 11.43 0.23
C LEU A 90 12.05 11.04 -0.75
N ASN A 91 13.22 10.68 -0.22
CA ASN A 91 14.35 10.23 -1.03
C ASN A 91 14.20 8.75 -1.44
N ASP A 92 14.93 8.34 -2.48
CA ASP A 92 15.08 6.93 -2.88
C ASP A 92 13.78 6.16 -3.17
N GLY A 93 12.79 6.86 -3.73
CA GLY A 93 11.50 6.28 -4.11
C GLY A 93 10.56 6.01 -2.93
N TRP A 94 10.89 6.53 -1.75
CA TRP A 94 9.98 6.53 -0.59
C TRP A 94 8.99 7.69 -0.67
N TYR A 95 7.79 7.45 -0.14
CA TYR A 95 6.72 8.42 -0.03
C TYR A 95 6.13 8.32 1.37
N ARG A 96 5.99 9.44 2.07
CA ARG A 96 5.24 9.51 3.31
C ARG A 96 3.77 9.63 3.01
N VAL A 97 2.99 8.66 3.48
CA VAL A 97 1.53 8.68 3.42
C VAL A 97 1.01 8.97 4.81
N GLU A 98 0.35 10.12 4.96
CA GLU A 98 -0.40 10.47 6.17
C GLU A 98 -1.88 10.21 5.92
N TYR A 99 -2.55 9.66 6.92
CA TYR A 99 -3.94 9.26 6.80
C TYR A 99 -4.68 9.36 8.14
N PHE A 100 -6.00 9.38 8.05
CA PHE A 100 -6.87 8.95 9.13
C PHE A 100 -7.26 7.49 8.91
N ASP A 101 -7.34 6.74 10.00
CA ASP A 101 -7.82 5.38 10.06
C ASP A 101 -8.87 5.30 11.16
N MET A 102 -10.14 5.26 10.77
CA MET A 102 -11.28 5.32 11.69
C MET A 102 -11.24 6.54 12.64
N GLY A 103 -10.67 7.66 12.18
CA GLY A 103 -10.47 8.90 12.95
C GLY A 103 -9.13 9.03 13.67
N PHE A 104 -8.30 7.97 13.70
CA PHE A 104 -6.96 8.02 14.29
C PHE A 104 -5.94 8.44 13.23
N LYS A 105 -5.00 9.33 13.61
CA LYS A 105 -3.91 9.72 12.70
C LYS A 105 -2.92 8.56 12.57
N GLY A 106 -2.51 8.29 11.34
CA GLY A 106 -1.48 7.33 11.01
C GLY A 106 -0.52 7.88 9.97
N ILE A 107 0.72 7.40 10.03
CA ILE A 107 1.77 7.72 9.08
C ILE A 107 2.48 6.43 8.68
N THR A 108 2.62 6.21 7.38
CA THR A 108 3.40 5.10 6.84
C THR A 108 4.23 5.62 5.67
N ASP A 109 5.53 5.34 5.71
CA ASP A 109 6.40 5.54 4.56
C ASP A 109 6.27 4.32 3.64
N ILE A 110 6.01 4.53 2.35
CA ILE A 110 5.82 3.50 1.33
C ILE A 110 6.91 3.65 0.26
N LYS A 111 7.63 2.57 -0.04
CA LYS A 111 8.61 2.55 -1.13
C LYS A 111 7.94 2.09 -2.41
N LEU A 112 8.14 2.84 -3.48
CA LEU A 112 7.67 2.48 -4.81
C LEU A 112 8.83 2.23 -5.75
N VAL A 113 8.63 1.29 -6.67
CA VAL A 113 9.54 1.00 -7.78
C VAL A 113 8.77 0.94 -9.08
N ASN A 114 9.42 1.30 -10.18
CA ASN A 114 8.90 1.06 -11.51
C ASN A 114 9.46 -0.28 -12.00
N SER A 115 8.58 -1.26 -12.22
CA SER A 115 8.91 -2.57 -12.79
C SER A 115 8.25 -2.65 -14.16
N ASP A 116 9.05 -2.61 -15.23
CA ASP A 116 8.58 -2.74 -16.61
C ASP A 116 7.46 -1.77 -17.00
N GLY A 117 7.58 -0.51 -16.57
CA GLY A 117 6.58 0.54 -16.83
C GLY A 117 5.40 0.53 -15.86
N THR A 118 5.34 -0.41 -14.92
CA THR A 118 4.28 -0.52 -13.90
C THR A 118 4.80 -0.11 -12.53
N LEU A 119 4.10 0.80 -11.87
CA LEU A 119 4.40 1.20 -10.50
C LEU A 119 3.98 0.10 -9.52
N LYS A 120 4.90 -0.32 -8.64
CA LYS A 120 4.67 -1.34 -7.63
C LYS A 120 5.16 -0.90 -6.26
N ILE A 121 4.54 -1.44 -5.21
CA ILE A 121 4.97 -1.27 -3.82
C ILE A 121 6.11 -2.25 -3.54
N ALA A 122 7.25 -1.70 -3.14
CA ALA A 122 8.48 -2.45 -2.87
C ALA A 122 8.69 -2.73 -1.39
N ASP A 123 8.27 -1.81 -0.52
CA ASP A 123 8.44 -1.90 0.92
C ASP A 123 7.53 -0.88 1.64
N TYR A 124 7.43 -1.00 2.96
CA TYR A 124 6.75 -0.04 3.82
C TYR A 124 7.40 0.06 5.20
N LYS A 125 7.22 1.20 5.86
CA LYS A 125 7.60 1.42 7.25
C LYS A 125 6.51 2.24 7.92
N ARG A 126 5.80 1.63 8.87
CA ARG A 126 4.90 2.39 9.75
C ARG A 126 5.75 3.31 10.63
N ILE A 127 5.37 4.59 10.70
CA ILE A 127 6.04 5.57 11.54
C ILE A 127 5.21 5.66 12.83
N GLN A 128 5.80 5.23 13.94
CA GLN A 128 5.14 5.35 15.25
C GLN A 128 5.39 6.74 15.81
N ASP A 129 4.55 7.20 16.75
CA ASP A 129 4.72 8.52 17.38
C ASP A 129 6.12 8.70 18.03
N ALA A 130 6.72 7.60 18.51
CA ALA A 130 8.09 7.61 19.05
C ALA A 130 9.19 7.83 18.00
N ASP A 131 8.87 7.67 16.71
CA ASP A 131 9.80 7.86 15.59
C ASP A 131 9.75 9.29 15.02
N LEU A 132 8.81 10.13 15.48
CA LEU A 132 8.66 11.53 15.09
C LEU A 132 9.41 12.44 16.07
N ASN A 133 10.75 12.48 15.99
CA ASN A 133 11.53 13.50 16.69
C ASN A 133 11.42 14.83 15.93
N TYR A 134 10.67 15.78 16.51
CA TYR A 134 10.61 17.19 16.06
C TYR A 134 11.81 17.98 16.59
#